data_AF-A0A1L7CHM9-F1
#
_entry.id   AF-A0A1L7CHM9-F1
#
_cell.length_a   1.000
_cell.length_b   1.000
_cell.length_c   1.000
_cell.angle_alpha   90.00
_cell.angle_beta   90.00
_cell.angle_gamma   90.00
#
_symmetry.space_group_name_H-M   'P 1'
#
loop_
_entity.id
_entity.type
_entity.pdbx_description
1 polymer ?
#
loop_
_entity_poly.entity_id
_entity_poly.type
_entity_poly.pdbx_seq_one_letter_code
_entity_poly.pdbx_strand_id
1 'polypeptide(L)'
;MDWKGYRTGVRIFAAGFGQFVGILNEDGSPVCQLPPPISVKAEKTRHGIGTLEATFPARGRIAPTSAGVMELISSTFGNLDEEGRVPIEKAPARLLVIERARTRYAFIINRIEADTGLEAPTTITVKGLDLADYLAAWPAASVPVSWLANTLESRDGDAAGKWGGVRFDMAAIELATTADGYTMTGPAQRVIRKLIQDSLDAVNGRFGWLENPHMVVDMTPTQEEGPETFIRVDDSNLWETIAEPAANAGVTVTVSLWLPGDPALTVAGGTKTFDHAVLVVHAYYSREV
;
A
#
# COMPACT_ATOMS: atom_id res chain seq x y z
N MET A 1 11.00 17.30 3.07
CA MET A 1 11.45 16.73 1.78
C MET A 1 11.18 17.76 0.68
N ASP A 2 12.11 17.98 -0.27
CA ASP A 2 11.84 18.83 -1.45
C ASP A 2 11.20 18.01 -2.58
N TRP A 3 9.87 18.00 -2.60
CA TRP A 3 9.10 17.29 -3.62
C TRP A 3 9.27 17.87 -5.02
N LYS A 4 9.47 19.19 -5.15
CA LYS A 4 9.63 19.83 -6.46
C LYS A 4 10.95 19.42 -7.11
N GLY A 5 12.02 19.38 -6.32
CA GLY A 5 13.32 18.86 -6.74
C GLY A 5 13.21 17.38 -7.14
N TYR A 6 12.59 16.56 -6.30
CA TYR A 6 12.38 15.13 -6.60
C TYR A 6 11.61 14.91 -7.92
N ARG A 7 10.46 15.55 -8.11
CA ARG A 7 9.65 15.40 -9.34
C ARG A 7 10.40 15.87 -10.59
N THR A 8 11.22 16.91 -10.47
CA THR A 8 12.10 17.37 -11.55
C THR A 8 13.12 16.30 -11.92
N GLY A 9 13.79 15.72 -10.92
CA GLY A 9 14.76 14.62 -11.11
C GLY A 9 14.13 13.40 -11.78
N VAL A 10 12.96 12.96 -11.30
CA VAL A 10 12.20 11.85 -11.87
C VAL A 10 11.87 12.10 -13.35
N ARG A 11 11.38 13.30 -13.69
CA ARG A 11 11.03 13.66 -15.08
C ARG A 11 12.25 13.68 -16.00
N ILE A 12 13.36 14.27 -15.56
CA ILE A 12 14.62 14.30 -16.33
C ILE A 12 15.10 12.87 -16.58
N PHE A 13 15.09 12.02 -15.56
CA PHE A 13 15.57 10.65 -15.68
C PHE A 13 14.65 9.81 -16.57
N ALA A 14 13.33 9.89 -16.38
CA ALA A 14 12.36 9.20 -17.22
C ALA A 14 12.42 9.66 -18.69
N ALA A 15 12.69 10.94 -18.94
CA ALA A 15 12.89 11.45 -20.31
C ALA A 15 14.19 10.95 -20.94
N GLY A 16 15.27 10.81 -20.15
CA GLY A 16 16.57 10.33 -20.65
C GLY A 16 16.66 8.82 -20.83
N PHE A 17 16.07 8.04 -19.93
CA PHE A 17 16.21 6.58 -19.86
C PHE A 17 14.91 5.81 -20.14
N GLY A 18 13.82 6.51 -20.50
CA GLY A 18 12.50 5.94 -20.79
C GLY A 18 11.69 5.57 -19.55
N GLN A 19 12.35 5.35 -18.41
CA GLN A 19 11.70 5.06 -17.12
C GLN A 19 12.59 5.49 -15.96
N PHE A 20 11.95 5.84 -14.84
CA PHE A 20 12.55 6.04 -13.54
C PHE A 20 12.16 4.88 -12.63
N VAL A 21 13.11 4.37 -11.84
CA VAL A 21 12.85 3.39 -10.79
C VAL A 21 13.41 3.90 -9.48
N GLY A 22 12.55 4.05 -8.48
CA GLY A 22 12.89 4.57 -7.16
C GLY A 22 12.43 3.65 -6.05
N ILE A 23 13.11 3.75 -4.91
CA ILE A 23 12.71 3.16 -3.64
C ILE A 23 12.19 4.28 -2.74
N LEU A 24 11.02 4.05 -2.17
CA LEU A 24 10.43 4.89 -1.15
C LEU A 24 10.34 4.10 0.15
N ASN A 25 10.34 4.81 1.27
CA ASN A 25 10.08 4.23 2.58
C ASN A 25 8.57 3.94 2.77
N GLU A 26 8.21 3.44 3.94
CA GLU A 26 6.84 3.13 4.37
C GLU A 26 5.88 4.34 4.30
N ASP A 27 6.39 5.57 4.47
CA ASP A 27 5.62 6.82 4.38
C ASP A 27 5.57 7.38 2.95
N GLY A 28 6.12 6.65 1.96
CA GLY A 28 6.23 7.10 0.58
C GLY A 28 7.25 8.23 0.36
N SER A 29 8.14 8.50 1.31
CA SER A 29 9.27 9.41 1.13
C SER A 29 10.36 8.75 0.28
N PRO A 30 10.91 9.43 -0.75
CA PRO A 30 11.99 8.88 -1.56
C PRO A 30 13.24 8.59 -0.74
N VAL A 31 13.78 7.37 -0.86
CA VAL A 31 15.01 6.92 -0.20
C VAL A 31 16.16 6.98 -1.17
N CYS A 32 16.05 6.25 -2.28
CA CYS A 32 17.11 6.16 -3.27
C CYS A 32 16.55 5.82 -4.65
N GLN A 33 17.36 6.09 -5.67
CA GLN A 33 17.09 5.67 -7.04
C GLN A 33 17.80 4.35 -7.35
N LEU A 34 17.13 3.47 -8.09
CA LEU A 34 17.73 2.26 -8.65
C LEU A 34 18.27 2.48 -10.07
N PRO A 35 19.29 1.72 -10.49
CA PRO A 35 19.71 1.70 -11.89
C PRO A 35 18.56 1.20 -12.79
N PRO A 36 18.64 1.44 -14.12
CA PRO A 36 17.70 0.85 -15.05
C PRO A 36 17.64 -0.69 -14.88
N PRO A 37 16.44 -1.28 -14.75
CA PRO A 37 16.30 -2.73 -14.60
C PRO A 37 16.74 -3.48 -15.87
N ILE A 38 17.31 -4.65 -15.67
CA ILE A 38 17.63 -5.63 -16.72
C ILE A 38 16.33 -6.24 -17.26
N SER A 39 15.40 -6.56 -16.36
CA SER A 39 14.10 -7.10 -16.69
C SER A 39 13.05 -6.58 -15.71
N VAL A 40 11.82 -6.40 -16.21
CA VAL A 40 10.65 -6.09 -15.39
C VAL A 40 9.49 -6.92 -15.90
N LYS A 41 8.93 -7.75 -15.03
CA LYS A 41 7.73 -8.54 -15.29
C LYS A 41 6.70 -8.16 -14.24
N ALA A 42 5.62 -7.51 -14.67
CA ALA A 42 4.49 -7.19 -13.82
C ALA A 42 3.27 -7.94 -14.35
N GLU A 43 2.66 -8.77 -13.52
CA GLU A 43 1.46 -9.53 -13.86
C GLU A 43 0.27 -8.96 -13.08
N LYS A 44 -0.86 -8.78 -13.77
CA LYS A 44 -2.09 -8.35 -13.14
C LYS A 44 -3.23 -9.25 -13.60
N THR A 45 -3.81 -9.97 -12.66
CA THR A 45 -5.04 -10.72 -12.88
C THR A 45 -6.24 -9.79 -12.74
N ARG A 46 -7.25 -9.96 -13.61
CA ARG A 46 -8.51 -9.22 -13.49
C ARG A 46 -9.12 -9.50 -12.12
N HIS A 47 -9.46 -8.46 -11.35
CA HIS A 47 -10.00 -8.56 -9.99
C HIS A 47 -9.10 -9.25 -8.95
N GLY A 48 -7.81 -9.43 -9.23
CA GLY A 48 -6.85 -10.01 -8.27
C GLY A 48 -5.67 -9.09 -7.98
N ILE A 49 -4.89 -9.45 -6.98
CA ILE A 49 -3.67 -8.74 -6.59
C ILE A 49 -2.58 -9.02 -7.63
N GLY A 50 -2.01 -7.96 -8.18
CA GLY A 50 -0.89 -8.06 -9.12
C GLY A 50 0.43 -8.40 -8.43
N THR A 51 1.38 -8.90 -9.20
CA THR A 51 2.74 -9.19 -8.73
C THR A 51 3.78 -8.51 -9.61
N LEU A 52 4.95 -8.29 -9.03
CA LEU A 52 6.12 -7.74 -9.70
C LEU A 52 7.32 -8.65 -9.48
N GLU A 53 8.08 -8.87 -10.54
CA GLU A 53 9.45 -9.33 -10.49
C GLU A 53 10.33 -8.40 -11.35
N ALA A 54 11.27 -7.70 -10.71
CA ALA A 54 12.17 -6.76 -11.38
C ALA A 54 13.63 -7.07 -11.03
N THR A 55 14.47 -7.24 -12.05
CA THR A 55 15.90 -7.56 -11.88
C THR A 55 16.75 -6.34 -12.18
N PHE A 56 17.70 -6.04 -11.30
CA PHE A 56 18.60 -4.89 -11.39
C PHE A 56 20.06 -5.34 -11.35
N PRO A 57 20.97 -4.61 -12.03
CA PRO A 57 22.40 -4.83 -11.84
C PRO A 57 22.80 -4.39 -10.42
N ALA A 58 23.48 -5.27 -9.68
CA ALA A 58 23.95 -4.94 -8.34
C ALA A 58 25.15 -3.97 -8.38
N ARG A 59 25.99 -4.12 -9.42
CA ARG A 59 27.18 -3.30 -9.65
C ARG A 59 26.88 -2.12 -10.57
N GLY A 60 27.33 -0.94 -10.17
CA GLY A 60 27.31 0.23 -11.05
C GLY A 60 28.39 0.14 -12.12
N ARG A 61 28.25 0.87 -13.22
CA ARG A 61 29.31 1.00 -14.24
C ARG A 61 30.57 1.72 -13.72
N ILE A 62 30.45 2.51 -12.65
CA ILE A 62 31.50 3.41 -12.14
C ILE A 62 31.82 3.14 -10.66
N ALA A 63 30.84 2.74 -9.85
CA ALA A 63 31.01 2.40 -8.43
C ALA A 63 30.78 0.90 -8.20
N PRO A 64 31.51 0.27 -7.26
CA PRO A 64 31.50 -1.19 -7.07
C PRO A 64 30.12 -1.76 -6.70
N THR A 65 29.23 -0.96 -6.12
CA THR A 65 27.82 -1.33 -5.87
C THR A 65 26.96 -0.06 -5.87
N SER A 66 25.76 -0.11 -6.46
CA SER A 66 24.89 1.07 -6.46
C SER A 66 24.31 1.33 -5.06
N ALA A 67 24.24 2.60 -4.62
CA ALA A 67 23.75 2.95 -3.28
C ALA A 67 22.33 2.42 -3.01
N GLY A 68 21.45 2.39 -4.02
CA GLY A 68 20.12 1.83 -3.87
C GLY A 68 20.08 0.30 -3.77
N VAL A 69 21.05 -0.40 -4.37
CA VAL A 69 21.22 -1.85 -4.16
C VAL A 69 21.72 -2.11 -2.74
N MET A 70 22.64 -1.27 -2.23
CA MET A 70 23.09 -1.40 -0.84
C MET A 70 21.95 -1.16 0.15
N GLU A 71 21.09 -0.16 -0.04
CA GLU A 71 19.89 0.04 0.79
C GLU A 71 19.04 -1.24 0.88
N LEU A 72 18.86 -1.94 -0.24
CA LEU A 72 18.05 -3.17 -0.30
C LEU A 72 18.73 -4.41 0.31
N ILE A 73 20.07 -4.46 0.34
CA ILE A 73 20.84 -5.60 0.87
C ILE A 73 21.27 -5.38 2.34
N SER A 74 21.42 -4.12 2.77
CA SER A 74 22.22 -3.75 3.94
C SER A 74 21.65 -4.08 5.32
N SER A 75 20.41 -4.53 5.44
CA SER A 75 19.80 -4.74 6.76
C SER A 75 20.02 -6.13 7.38
N THR A 76 20.59 -7.11 6.67
CA THR A 76 20.75 -8.48 7.24
C THR A 76 21.92 -9.29 6.69
N PHE A 77 22.65 -8.78 5.69
CA PHE A 77 23.73 -9.54 5.08
C PHE A 77 25.00 -9.50 5.94
N GLY A 78 25.31 -10.62 6.60
CA GLY A 78 26.58 -10.82 7.32
C GLY A 78 26.57 -10.51 8.81
N ASN A 79 25.46 -10.00 9.36
CA ASN A 79 25.27 -9.92 10.80
C ASN A 79 24.78 -11.29 11.27
N LEU A 80 25.62 -12.02 11.99
CA LEU A 80 25.22 -13.17 12.78
C LEU A 80 25.20 -12.71 14.24
N ASP A 81 24.21 -13.14 15.01
CA ASP A 81 24.22 -12.97 16.46
C ASP A 81 25.37 -13.79 17.09
N GLU A 82 25.58 -13.65 18.40
CA GLU A 82 26.62 -14.37 19.15
C GLU A 82 26.48 -15.91 19.05
N GLU A 83 25.35 -16.41 18.55
CA GLU A 83 25.01 -17.81 18.38
C GLU A 83 25.10 -18.27 16.91
N GLY A 84 25.57 -17.40 16.01
CA GLY A 84 25.73 -17.72 14.59
C GLY A 84 24.42 -17.73 13.80
N ARG A 85 23.34 -17.13 14.33
CA ARG A 85 22.05 -17.01 13.66
C ARG A 85 21.94 -15.65 13.02
N VAL A 86 21.28 -15.57 11.87
CA VAL A 86 20.95 -14.27 11.27
C VAL A 86 19.88 -13.61 12.17
N PRO A 87 20.15 -12.46 12.82
CA PRO A 87 19.14 -11.77 13.58
C PRO A 87 18.04 -11.38 12.60
N ILE A 88 16.81 -11.78 12.91
CA ILE A 88 15.63 -11.34 12.16
C ILE A 88 15.35 -9.90 12.58
N GLU A 89 16.18 -8.96 12.12
CA GLU A 89 15.79 -7.56 12.14
C GLU A 89 14.69 -7.36 11.11
N LYS A 90 13.57 -6.78 11.56
CA LYS A 90 12.47 -6.44 10.69
C LYS A 90 12.94 -5.31 9.78
N ALA A 91 13.43 -5.67 8.59
CA ALA A 91 13.78 -4.69 7.58
C ALA A 91 12.56 -3.77 7.36
N PRO A 92 12.76 -2.45 7.36
CA PRO A 92 11.64 -1.52 7.21
C PRO A 92 10.98 -1.73 5.84
N ALA A 93 9.65 -1.60 5.79
CA ALA A 93 8.91 -1.80 4.56
C ALA A 93 9.37 -0.78 3.50
N ARG A 94 9.45 -1.22 2.24
CA ARG A 94 9.88 -0.38 1.12
C ARG A 94 8.89 -0.50 -0.03
N LEU A 95 8.68 0.60 -0.73
CA LEU A 95 7.91 0.64 -1.96
C LEU A 95 8.87 0.76 -3.14
N LEU A 96 8.65 -0.04 -4.18
CA LEU A 96 9.28 0.16 -5.47
C LEU A 96 8.34 0.98 -6.36
N VAL A 97 8.82 2.12 -6.84
CA VAL A 97 8.09 2.99 -7.76
C VAL A 97 8.73 2.96 -9.13
N ILE A 98 7.93 2.68 -10.15
CA ILE A 98 8.32 2.74 -11.55
C ILE A 98 7.51 3.86 -12.21
N GLU A 99 8.19 4.92 -12.63
CA GLU A 99 7.57 6.03 -13.37
C GLU A 99 7.99 6.01 -14.83
N ARG A 100 7.00 6.01 -15.73
CA ARG A 100 7.14 6.28 -17.16
C ARG A 100 6.44 7.59 -17.47
N ALA A 101 6.67 8.16 -18.66
CA ALA A 101 6.27 9.53 -19.04
C ALA A 101 4.90 10.03 -18.53
N ARG A 102 3.87 9.16 -18.42
CA ARG A 102 2.55 9.52 -17.90
C ARG A 102 1.96 8.52 -16.90
N THR A 103 2.73 7.54 -16.43
CA THR A 103 2.19 6.45 -15.62
C THR A 103 3.15 6.11 -14.50
N ARG A 104 2.60 6.03 -13.29
CA ARG A 104 3.30 5.52 -12.12
C ARG A 104 2.72 4.17 -11.73
N TYR A 105 3.60 3.21 -11.53
CA TYR A 105 3.29 1.96 -10.86
C TYR A 105 4.07 1.92 -9.56
N ALA A 106 3.43 1.42 -8.51
CA ALA A 106 4.05 1.26 -7.21
C ALA A 106 3.71 -0.13 -6.69
N PHE A 107 4.68 -0.75 -6.02
CA PHE A 107 4.58 -2.10 -5.49
C PHE A 107 5.21 -2.16 -4.11
N ILE A 108 4.64 -2.97 -3.22
CA ILE A 108 5.25 -3.30 -1.94
C ILE A 108 6.38 -4.27 -2.19
N ILE A 109 7.58 -4.00 -1.70
CA ILE A 109 8.67 -4.97 -1.76
C ILE A 109 8.39 -6.05 -0.71
N ASN A 110 8.13 -7.26 -1.18
CA ASN A 110 7.87 -8.41 -0.35
C ASN A 110 9.17 -9.21 -0.11
N ARG A 111 9.96 -9.39 -1.17
CA ARG A 111 11.18 -10.21 -1.11
C ARG A 111 12.25 -9.68 -2.04
N ILE A 112 13.50 -9.80 -1.62
CA ILE A 112 14.68 -9.51 -2.44
C ILE A 112 15.51 -10.78 -2.52
N GLU A 113 15.94 -11.12 -3.72
CA GLU A 113 16.85 -12.23 -4.01
C GLU A 113 18.11 -11.65 -4.63
N ALA A 114 19.28 -12.10 -4.19
CA ALA A 114 20.56 -11.66 -4.74
C ALA A 114 21.24 -12.86 -5.41
N ASP A 115 21.68 -12.69 -6.66
CA ASP A 115 22.51 -13.69 -7.33
C ASP A 115 23.95 -13.54 -6.83
N THR A 116 24.33 -14.39 -5.89
CA THR A 116 25.66 -14.37 -5.28
C THR A 116 26.64 -15.14 -6.17
N GLY A 117 27.47 -14.40 -6.93
CA GLY A 117 28.73 -14.95 -7.42
C GLY A 117 29.72 -15.24 -6.29
N LEU A 118 30.91 -15.75 -6.62
CA LEU A 118 31.94 -16.18 -5.65
C LEU A 118 32.42 -15.08 -4.66
N GLU A 119 32.19 -13.79 -4.92
CA GLU A 119 32.70 -12.69 -4.08
C GLU A 119 31.66 -11.60 -3.73
N ALA A 120 30.72 -11.29 -4.62
CA ALA A 120 29.66 -10.29 -4.39
C ALA A 120 28.48 -10.47 -5.36
N PRO A 121 27.28 -9.94 -5.04
CA PRO A 121 26.13 -10.02 -5.93
C PRO A 121 26.38 -9.40 -7.30
N THR A 122 25.93 -10.06 -8.36
CA THR A 122 25.98 -9.54 -9.74
C THR A 122 24.67 -8.84 -10.09
N THR A 123 23.55 -9.42 -9.67
CA THR A 123 22.20 -8.90 -9.84
C THR A 123 21.40 -9.03 -8.55
N ILE A 124 20.36 -8.22 -8.44
CA ILE A 124 19.30 -8.39 -7.45
C ILE A 124 17.96 -8.50 -8.16
N THR A 125 17.10 -9.37 -7.64
CA THR A 125 15.72 -9.53 -8.09
C THR A 125 14.80 -9.09 -6.96
N VAL A 126 14.02 -8.06 -7.23
CA VAL A 126 13.00 -7.53 -6.32
C VAL A 126 11.67 -8.15 -6.70
N LYS A 127 11.04 -8.83 -5.74
CA LYS A 127 9.68 -9.37 -5.84
C LYS A 127 8.74 -8.51 -5.01
N GLY A 128 7.63 -8.12 -5.61
CA GLY A 128 6.67 -7.22 -4.98
C GLY A 128 5.21 -7.57 -5.27
N LEU A 129 4.34 -6.96 -4.48
CA LEU A 129 2.88 -7.09 -4.56
C LEU A 129 2.27 -5.74 -4.96
N ASP A 130 1.15 -5.79 -5.70
CA ASP A 130 0.34 -4.60 -6.01
C ASP A 130 -0.14 -3.95 -4.70
N LEU A 131 -0.23 -2.62 -4.68
CA LEU A 131 -0.69 -1.87 -3.52
C LEU A 131 -2.11 -2.24 -3.09
N ALA A 132 -2.91 -2.88 -3.94
CA ALA A 132 -4.20 -3.45 -3.56
C ALA A 132 -4.10 -4.43 -2.38
N ASP A 133 -2.95 -5.10 -2.21
CA ASP A 133 -2.67 -5.97 -1.07
C ASP A 133 -2.72 -5.21 0.28
N TYR A 134 -2.47 -3.88 0.29
CA TYR A 134 -2.65 -3.08 1.52
C TYR A 134 -4.09 -3.12 2.03
N LEU A 135 -5.10 -3.32 1.18
CA LEU A 135 -6.49 -3.43 1.66
C LEU A 135 -6.69 -4.66 2.55
N ALA A 136 -5.89 -5.72 2.39
CA ALA A 136 -5.95 -6.88 3.28
C ALA A 136 -5.42 -6.57 4.70
N ALA A 137 -4.64 -5.50 4.87
CA ALA A 137 -4.17 -5.05 6.18
C ALA A 137 -5.17 -4.14 6.92
N TRP A 138 -6.27 -3.75 6.27
CA TRP A 138 -7.27 -2.85 6.85
C TRP A 138 -8.55 -3.62 7.17
N PRO A 139 -9.13 -3.44 8.37
CA PRO A 139 -10.38 -4.08 8.73
C PRO A 139 -11.58 -3.44 8.00
N ALA A 140 -12.57 -4.25 7.66
CA ALA A 140 -13.85 -3.82 7.12
C ALA A 140 -14.79 -3.42 8.26
N ALA A 141 -14.73 -2.16 8.70
CA ALA A 141 -15.44 -1.70 9.89
C ALA A 141 -16.97 -1.81 9.70
N SER A 142 -17.61 -2.71 10.45
CA SER A 142 -19.05 -2.93 10.44
C SER A 142 -19.83 -1.81 11.15
N VAL A 143 -19.24 -1.24 12.21
CA VAL A 143 -19.81 -0.12 13.00
C VAL A 143 -18.81 1.04 13.09
N PRO A 144 -18.50 1.71 11.98
CA PRO A 144 -17.42 2.70 11.90
C PRO A 144 -17.60 3.86 12.88
N VAL A 145 -18.85 4.26 13.17
CA VAL A 145 -19.16 5.32 14.15
C VAL A 145 -18.75 4.93 15.58
N SER A 146 -18.93 3.67 15.97
CA SER A 146 -18.56 3.17 17.31
C SER A 146 -17.03 3.17 17.48
N TRP A 147 -16.30 2.85 16.42
CA TRP A 147 -14.84 2.79 16.43
C TRP A 147 -14.21 4.19 16.61
N LEU A 148 -14.88 5.22 16.09
CA LEU A 148 -14.52 6.62 16.26
C LEU A 148 -14.85 7.19 17.65
N ALA A 149 -15.92 6.68 18.29
CA ALA A 149 -16.48 7.28 19.50
C ALA A 149 -15.71 6.96 20.79
N ASN A 150 -15.03 5.81 20.86
CA ASN A 150 -14.32 5.40 22.07
C ASN A 150 -12.98 6.14 22.21
N THR A 151 -12.33 6.12 23.38
CA THR A 151 -11.00 6.75 23.60
C THR A 151 -9.91 5.69 23.70
N LEU A 152 -8.67 6.00 23.28
CA LEU A 152 -7.54 5.09 23.46
C LEU A 152 -7.13 5.13 24.93
N GLU A 153 -7.23 3.99 25.59
CA GLU A 153 -6.80 3.82 26.96
C GLU A 153 -5.46 3.08 26.97
N SER A 154 -4.43 3.71 27.52
CA SER A 154 -3.21 3.00 27.84
C SER A 154 -3.45 2.03 28.98
N ARG A 155 -3.12 0.76 28.77
CA ARG A 155 -3.19 -0.30 29.76
C ARG A 155 -1.85 -1.00 29.91
N ASP A 156 -1.50 -1.28 31.15
CA ASP A 156 -0.36 -2.13 31.48
C ASP A 156 -0.82 -3.58 31.41
N GLY A 157 -0.47 -4.24 30.31
CA GLY A 157 -0.84 -5.61 30.00
C GLY A 157 -2.11 -5.79 29.19
N ASP A 158 -2.27 -7.00 28.67
CA ASP A 158 -3.38 -7.37 27.81
C ASP A 158 -4.68 -7.58 28.60
N ALA A 159 -5.81 -7.59 27.89
CA ALA A 159 -7.12 -7.83 28.49
C ALA A 159 -7.24 -9.20 29.19
N ALA A 160 -6.40 -10.18 28.84
CA ALA A 160 -6.37 -11.50 29.47
C ALA A 160 -5.34 -11.61 30.62
N GLY A 161 -4.58 -10.56 30.93
CA GLY A 161 -3.60 -10.51 32.03
C GLY A 161 -2.39 -11.44 31.86
N LYS A 162 -2.11 -11.90 30.64
CA LYS A 162 -1.00 -12.80 30.30
C LYS A 162 0.30 -12.07 29.99
N TRP A 163 0.24 -10.82 29.54
CA TRP A 163 1.40 -10.06 29.10
C TRP A 163 1.66 -8.93 30.09
N GLY A 164 2.46 -9.18 31.13
CA GLY A 164 2.89 -8.15 32.07
C GLY A 164 4.09 -7.36 31.55
N GLY A 165 4.14 -6.05 31.82
CA GLY A 165 5.31 -5.20 31.54
C GLY A 165 5.36 -4.57 30.15
N VAL A 166 4.35 -4.80 29.30
CA VAL A 166 4.17 -4.11 28.02
C VAL A 166 2.92 -3.22 28.11
N ARG A 167 3.09 -1.94 27.77
CA ARG A 167 1.99 -0.98 27.71
C ARG A 167 1.33 -1.04 26.34
N PHE A 168 0.02 -1.25 26.33
CA PHE A 168 -0.81 -1.28 25.12
C PHE A 168 -1.79 -0.12 25.14
N ASP A 169 -1.98 0.55 24.00
CA ASP A 169 -3.09 1.47 23.83
C ASP A 169 -4.27 0.70 23.24
N MET A 170 -5.37 0.61 23.99
CA MET A 170 -6.52 -0.22 23.66
C MET A 170 -7.78 0.62 23.46
N ALA A 171 -8.67 0.09 22.63
CA ALA A 171 -9.96 0.66 22.28
C ALA A 171 -11.05 -0.38 22.55
N ALA A 172 -12.14 0.00 23.19
CA ALA A 172 -13.37 -0.76 22.98
C ALA A 172 -13.86 -0.45 21.56
N ILE A 173 -14.19 -1.48 20.79
CA ILE A 173 -14.86 -1.35 19.49
C ILE A 173 -16.02 -2.33 19.46
N GLU A 174 -17.09 -1.95 18.77
CA GLU A 174 -18.20 -2.84 18.50
C GLU A 174 -17.91 -3.64 17.24
N LEU A 175 -18.04 -4.96 17.34
CA LEU A 175 -17.88 -5.88 16.21
C LEU A 175 -19.24 -6.47 15.86
N ALA A 176 -19.42 -6.86 14.60
CA ALA A 176 -20.61 -7.53 14.12
C ALA A 176 -20.80 -8.89 14.82
N THR A 177 -21.75 -8.96 15.76
CA THR A 177 -22.06 -10.20 16.50
C THR A 177 -23.12 -11.07 15.83
N THR A 178 -23.86 -10.52 14.87
CA THR A 178 -25.04 -11.17 14.25
C THR A 178 -25.00 -10.98 12.74
N ALA A 179 -25.47 -11.97 11.98
CA ALA A 179 -25.44 -11.93 10.52
C ALA A 179 -26.38 -10.87 9.91
N ASP A 180 -27.55 -10.66 10.53
CA ASP A 180 -28.58 -9.75 10.04
C ASP A 180 -28.46 -8.39 10.73
N GLY A 181 -27.89 -7.40 10.04
CA GLY A 181 -27.77 -6.02 10.54
C GLY A 181 -26.66 -5.20 9.89
N TYR A 182 -25.63 -5.87 9.36
CA TYR A 182 -24.43 -5.23 8.80
C TYR A 182 -24.31 -5.43 7.29
N THR A 183 -25.44 -5.51 6.59
CA THR A 183 -25.48 -5.65 5.12
C THR A 183 -25.65 -4.29 4.46
N MET A 184 -24.73 -3.95 3.57
CA MET A 184 -24.82 -2.76 2.73
C MET A 184 -25.41 -3.13 1.37
N THR A 185 -26.38 -2.34 0.91
CA THR A 185 -27.12 -2.57 -0.34
C THR A 185 -27.10 -1.33 -1.22
N GLY A 186 -27.02 -1.54 -2.53
CA GLY A 186 -27.14 -0.50 -3.55
C GLY A 186 -26.21 -0.73 -4.73
N PRO A 187 -26.02 0.26 -5.62
CA PRO A 187 -25.14 0.15 -6.77
C PRO A 187 -23.71 -0.24 -6.35
N ALA A 188 -23.16 -1.29 -6.96
CA ALA A 188 -21.97 -1.98 -6.45
C ALA A 188 -20.78 -1.05 -6.22
N GLN A 189 -20.45 -0.22 -7.20
CA GLN A 189 -19.33 0.72 -7.09
C GLN A 189 -19.53 1.69 -5.91
N ARG A 190 -20.76 2.16 -5.68
CA ARG A 190 -21.09 3.10 -4.60
C ARG A 190 -20.96 2.41 -3.23
N VAL A 191 -21.50 1.20 -3.11
CA VAL A 191 -21.42 0.41 -1.87
C VAL A 191 -19.98 0.09 -1.52
N ILE A 192 -19.18 -0.38 -2.49
CA ILE A 192 -17.76 -0.71 -2.30
C ILE A 192 -16.97 0.54 -1.89
N ARG A 193 -17.12 1.66 -2.59
CA ARG A 193 -16.45 2.92 -2.23
C ARG A 193 -16.84 3.37 -0.82
N LYS A 194 -18.12 3.27 -0.48
CA LYS A 194 -18.62 3.66 0.84
C LYS A 194 -18.04 2.78 1.95
N LEU A 195 -18.05 1.46 1.78
CA LEU A 195 -17.49 0.53 2.77
C LEU A 195 -16.01 0.81 3.02
N ILE A 196 -15.23 0.96 1.94
CA ILE A 196 -13.81 1.29 2.04
C ILE A 196 -13.63 2.64 2.74
N GLN A 197 -14.34 3.69 2.30
CA GLN A 197 -14.25 5.03 2.89
C GLN A 197 -14.58 5.03 4.38
N ASP A 198 -15.71 4.43 4.77
CA ASP A 198 -16.14 4.35 6.17
C ASP A 198 -15.11 3.59 7.04
N SER A 199 -14.50 2.53 6.50
CA SER A 199 -13.46 1.75 7.19
C SER A 199 -12.14 2.51 7.32
N LEU A 200 -11.72 3.20 6.25
CA LEU A 200 -10.53 4.06 6.29
C LEU A 200 -10.73 5.21 7.26
N ASP A 201 -11.90 5.86 7.27
CA ASP A 201 -12.20 6.96 8.19
C ASP A 201 -12.25 6.49 9.65
N ALA A 202 -12.81 5.31 9.92
CA ALA A 202 -12.82 4.73 11.26
C ALA A 202 -11.41 4.51 11.80
N VAL A 203 -10.53 3.89 11.01
CA VAL A 203 -9.14 3.61 11.40
C VAL A 203 -8.31 4.89 11.44
N ASN A 204 -8.35 5.73 10.40
CA ASN A 204 -7.62 7.00 10.38
C ASN A 204 -8.06 7.90 11.53
N GLY A 205 -9.36 8.02 11.79
CA GLY A 205 -9.88 8.75 12.95
C GLY A 205 -9.38 8.20 14.26
N ARG A 206 -9.32 6.88 14.38
CA ARG A 206 -8.83 6.23 15.60
C ARG A 206 -7.39 6.57 15.93
N PHE A 207 -6.53 6.64 14.91
CA PHE A 207 -5.11 6.94 15.08
C PHE A 207 -4.77 8.43 14.96
N GLY A 208 -5.77 9.31 14.79
CA GLY A 208 -5.55 10.74 14.63
C GLY A 208 -5.00 11.15 13.26
N TRP A 209 -5.20 10.31 12.24
CA TRP A 209 -4.71 10.49 10.87
C TRP A 209 -5.74 11.10 9.91
N LEU A 210 -6.88 11.62 10.39
CA LEU A 210 -7.91 12.19 9.50
C LEU A 210 -7.40 13.37 8.66
N GLU A 211 -6.57 14.22 9.27
CA GLU A 211 -5.95 15.36 8.57
C GLU A 211 -4.75 14.94 7.70
N ASN A 212 -4.20 13.74 7.96
CA ASN A 212 -3.01 13.23 7.30
C ASN A 212 -3.15 11.73 6.97
N PRO A 213 -4.11 11.36 6.10
CA PRO A 213 -4.50 9.96 5.91
C PRO A 213 -3.48 9.21 5.06
N HIS A 214 -3.13 7.99 5.48
CA HIS A 214 -2.22 7.12 4.71
C HIS A 214 -2.88 6.55 3.44
N MET A 215 -4.21 6.44 3.44
CA MET A 215 -4.99 5.93 2.32
C MET A 215 -6.34 6.63 2.23
N VAL A 216 -6.80 6.90 1.01
CA VAL A 216 -8.06 7.58 0.69
C VAL A 216 -8.78 6.90 -0.47
N VAL A 217 -10.08 7.14 -0.60
CA VAL A 217 -10.87 6.66 -1.74
C VAL A 217 -11.04 7.76 -2.79
N ASP A 218 -10.83 7.41 -4.05
CA ASP A 218 -11.19 8.27 -5.18
C ASP A 218 -12.71 8.31 -5.36
N MET A 219 -13.28 9.47 -5.06
CA MET A 219 -14.71 9.76 -5.10
C MET A 219 -15.13 10.48 -6.39
N THR A 220 -14.27 10.49 -7.42
CA THR A 220 -14.62 11.05 -8.73
C THR A 220 -15.93 10.43 -9.22
N PRO A 221 -16.97 11.25 -9.50
CA PRO A 221 -18.27 10.74 -9.94
C PRO A 221 -18.13 9.93 -11.22
N THR A 222 -18.76 8.76 -11.25
CA THR A 222 -18.93 7.95 -12.44
C THR A 222 -20.34 8.11 -12.98
N GLN A 223 -20.50 8.09 -14.31
CA GLN A 223 -21.81 8.20 -14.96
C GLN A 223 -22.55 6.86 -15.02
N GLU A 224 -21.89 5.76 -14.70
CA GLU A 224 -22.43 4.40 -14.81
C GLU A 224 -23.02 3.96 -13.47
N GLU A 225 -24.34 3.81 -13.42
CA GLU A 225 -25.02 3.07 -12.36
C GLU A 225 -25.01 1.60 -12.74
N GLY A 226 -24.06 0.83 -12.19
CA GLY A 226 -23.99 -0.61 -12.44
C GLY A 226 -24.90 -1.42 -11.52
N PRO A 227 -24.73 -2.76 -11.50
CA PRO A 227 -25.66 -3.66 -10.82
C PRO A 227 -25.72 -3.38 -9.31
N GLU A 228 -26.87 -3.69 -8.72
CA GLU A 228 -26.98 -3.73 -7.27
C GLU A 228 -26.14 -4.88 -6.69
N THR A 229 -25.54 -4.62 -5.53
CA THR A 229 -24.81 -5.62 -4.76
C THR A 229 -25.26 -5.60 -3.31
N PHE A 230 -24.99 -6.71 -2.63
CA PHE A 230 -25.21 -6.89 -1.20
C PHE A 230 -23.88 -7.32 -0.60
N ILE A 231 -23.30 -6.48 0.26
CA ILE A 231 -22.05 -6.80 0.96
C ILE A 231 -22.38 -6.95 2.43
N ARG A 232 -22.12 -8.15 2.96
CA ARG A 232 -22.15 -8.40 4.39
C ARG A 232 -20.81 -7.99 4.98
N VAL A 233 -20.83 -7.06 5.92
CA VAL A 233 -19.64 -6.61 6.64
C VAL A 233 -19.51 -7.41 7.93
N ASP A 234 -18.33 -7.95 8.19
CA ASP A 234 -18.05 -8.89 9.27
C ASP A 234 -16.77 -8.57 10.06
N ASP A 235 -16.22 -7.36 9.90
CA ASP A 235 -14.97 -6.91 10.53
C ASP A 235 -13.72 -7.73 10.16
N SER A 236 -13.81 -8.58 9.13
CA SER A 236 -12.67 -9.22 8.47
C SER A 236 -11.82 -8.19 7.71
N ASN A 237 -10.87 -8.63 6.88
CA ASN A 237 -10.10 -7.69 6.09
C ASN A 237 -10.89 -7.13 4.89
N LEU A 238 -10.65 -5.86 4.56
CA LEU A 238 -11.37 -5.13 3.51
C LEU A 238 -11.30 -5.85 2.17
N TRP A 239 -10.12 -6.38 1.80
CA TRP A 239 -9.96 -7.05 0.52
C TRP A 239 -10.84 -8.30 0.40
N GLU A 240 -10.82 -9.20 1.38
CA GLU A 240 -11.66 -10.40 1.40
C GLU A 240 -13.14 -10.06 1.41
N THR A 241 -13.55 -9.04 2.16
CA THR A 241 -14.95 -8.59 2.20
C THR A 241 -15.45 -8.07 0.86
N ILE A 242 -14.61 -7.39 0.07
CA ILE A 242 -15.05 -6.73 -1.18
C ILE A 242 -14.68 -7.47 -2.47
N ALA A 243 -13.68 -8.37 -2.45
CA ALA A 243 -13.12 -8.93 -3.68
C ALA A 243 -14.15 -9.71 -4.50
N GLU A 244 -14.88 -10.63 -3.86
CA GLU A 244 -15.92 -11.42 -4.53
C GLU A 244 -17.11 -10.56 -4.97
N PRO A 245 -17.72 -9.71 -4.10
CA PRO A 245 -18.78 -8.79 -4.54
C PRO A 245 -18.36 -7.87 -5.69
N ALA A 246 -17.12 -7.36 -5.66
CA ALA A 246 -16.59 -6.51 -6.72
C ALA A 246 -16.45 -7.27 -8.04
N ALA A 247 -15.86 -8.47 -8.01
CA ALA A 247 -15.71 -9.32 -9.19
C ALA A 247 -17.06 -9.68 -9.81
N ASN A 248 -18.03 -10.10 -8.98
CA ASN A 248 -19.38 -10.46 -9.43
C ASN A 248 -20.13 -9.28 -10.06
N ALA A 249 -19.90 -8.07 -9.56
CA ALA A 249 -20.49 -6.85 -10.09
C ALA A 249 -19.71 -6.21 -11.25
N GLY A 250 -18.58 -6.81 -11.68
CA GLY A 250 -17.71 -6.23 -12.72
C GLY A 250 -16.96 -4.96 -12.28
N VAL A 251 -16.84 -4.73 -10.97
CA VAL A 251 -16.08 -3.61 -10.40
C VAL A 251 -14.63 -4.03 -10.24
N THR A 252 -13.72 -3.24 -10.80
CA THR A 252 -12.29 -3.38 -10.58
C THR A 252 -11.86 -2.42 -9.46
N VAL A 253 -11.24 -2.98 -8.43
CA VAL A 253 -10.62 -2.22 -7.34
C VAL A 253 -9.11 -2.23 -7.54
N THR A 254 -8.50 -1.05 -7.51
CA THR A 254 -7.05 -0.88 -7.63
C THR A 254 -6.57 0.16 -6.63
N VAL A 255 -5.31 0.08 -6.23
CA VAL A 255 -4.68 1.10 -5.38
C VAL A 255 -3.50 1.69 -6.12
N SER A 256 -3.42 3.02 -6.14
CA SER A 256 -2.31 3.76 -6.72
C SER A 256 -1.59 4.59 -5.67
N LEU A 257 -0.35 4.98 -5.95
CA LEU A 257 0.41 5.88 -5.08
C LEU A 257 0.32 7.31 -5.63
N TRP A 258 -0.27 8.21 -4.86
CA TRP A 258 -0.25 9.64 -5.12
C TRP A 258 0.94 10.28 -4.40
N LEU A 259 1.66 11.17 -5.09
CA LEU A 259 2.79 11.90 -4.54
C LEU A 259 2.53 13.41 -4.60
N PRO A 260 3.08 14.20 -3.66
CA PRO A 260 2.97 15.65 -3.70
C PRO A 260 3.42 16.25 -5.03
N GLY A 261 2.55 17.09 -5.60
CA GLY A 261 2.72 17.69 -6.93
C GLY A 261 2.00 16.93 -8.06
N ASP A 262 1.31 15.84 -7.77
CA ASP A 262 0.35 15.23 -8.69
C ASP A 262 -0.97 16.03 -8.75
N PRO A 263 -1.83 15.79 -9.76
CA PRO A 263 -3.13 16.45 -9.85
C PRO A 263 -3.98 16.23 -8.59
N ALA A 264 -4.80 17.22 -8.25
CA ALA A 264 -5.70 17.14 -7.11
C ALA A 264 -6.68 15.96 -7.25
N LEU A 265 -6.96 15.30 -6.14
CA LEU A 265 -7.84 14.14 -6.05
C LEU A 265 -9.21 14.55 -5.54
N THR A 266 -10.26 13.95 -6.10
CA THR A 266 -11.61 14.06 -5.52
C THR A 266 -11.76 13.00 -4.45
N VAL A 267 -11.89 13.41 -3.19
CA VAL A 267 -12.06 12.53 -2.02
C VAL A 267 -13.34 12.88 -1.27
N ALA A 268 -13.67 12.14 -0.22
CA ALA A 268 -14.76 12.51 0.66
C ALA A 268 -14.54 13.94 1.22
N GLY A 269 -15.55 14.79 1.07
CA GLY A 269 -15.48 16.20 1.48
C GLY A 269 -14.89 17.17 0.43
N GLY A 270 -14.54 16.70 -0.77
CA GLY A 270 -14.20 17.57 -1.91
C GLY A 270 -12.85 17.25 -2.57
N THR A 271 -12.37 18.19 -3.38
CA THR A 271 -11.08 18.05 -4.09
C THR A 271 -9.94 18.49 -3.18
N LYS A 272 -8.94 17.61 -2.97
CA LYS A 272 -7.80 17.84 -2.06
C LYS A 272 -6.46 17.53 -2.74
N THR A 273 -5.41 18.14 -2.18
CA THR A 273 -4.00 17.80 -2.42
C THR A 273 -3.34 17.51 -1.08
N PHE A 274 -2.33 16.64 -1.06
CA PHE A 274 -1.61 16.27 0.15
C PHE A 274 -0.16 16.77 0.10
N ASP A 275 0.44 16.98 1.26
CA ASP A 275 1.85 17.37 1.44
C ASP A 275 2.79 16.16 1.63
N HIS A 276 2.21 14.96 1.75
CA HIS A 276 2.86 13.66 1.85
C HIS A 276 2.30 12.68 0.81
N ALA A 277 2.91 11.50 0.72
CA ALA A 277 2.45 10.44 -0.17
C ALA A 277 1.20 9.76 0.40
N VAL A 278 0.23 9.45 -0.46
CA VAL A 278 -1.05 8.85 -0.05
C VAL A 278 -1.40 7.71 -1.00
N LEU A 279 -1.88 6.59 -0.46
CA LEU A 279 -2.46 5.51 -1.24
C LEU A 279 -3.88 5.88 -1.67
N VAL A 280 -4.22 5.69 -2.93
CA VAL A 280 -5.52 6.05 -3.49
C VAL A 280 -6.23 4.80 -3.98
N VAL A 281 -7.36 4.49 -3.37
CA VAL A 281 -8.22 3.38 -3.77
C VAL A 281 -9.16 3.85 -4.88
N HIS A 282 -9.06 3.21 -6.04
CA HIS A 282 -9.97 3.41 -7.15
C HIS A 282 -10.87 2.19 -7.30
N ALA A 283 -12.18 2.42 -7.30
CA ALA A 283 -13.18 1.44 -7.69
C ALA A 283 -13.92 1.95 -8.93
N TYR A 284 -13.92 1.19 -10.01
CA TYR A 284 -14.57 1.55 -11.28
C TYR A 284 -15.07 0.30 -12.01
N TYR A 285 -16.12 0.43 -12.83
CA TYR A 285 -16.56 -0.66 -13.68
C TYR A 285 -15.50 -0.92 -14.76
N SER A 286 -15.06 -2.17 -14.86
CA SER A 286 -14.21 -2.56 -15.98
C SER A 286 -15.05 -2.49 -17.25
N ARG A 287 -14.79 -1.51 -18.12
CA ARG A 287 -15.23 -1.60 -19.51
C ARG A 287 -14.53 -2.81 -20.10
N GLU A 288 -15.30 -3.74 -20.65
CA GLU A 288 -14.74 -4.84 -21.43
C GLU A 288 -13.76 -4.27 -22.45
N VAL A 289 -12.53 -4.81 -22.45
CA VAL A 289 -11.58 -4.68 -23.56
C VAL A 289 -11.64 -5.97 -24.34
#